data_AF-A0A212AHX7-F1
#
_entry.id   AF-A0A212AHX7-F1
#
_cell.length_a   1.000
_cell.length_b   1.000
_cell.length_c   1.000
_cell.angle_alpha   90.00
_cell.angle_beta   90.00
_cell.angle_gamma   90.00
#
_symmetry.space_group_name_H-M   'P 1'
#
loop_
_entity.id
_entity.type
_entity.pdbx_description
1 polymer ?
#
loop_
_entity_poly.entity_id
_entity_poly.type
_entity_poly.pdbx_seq_one_letter_code
_entity_poly.pdbx_strand_id
1 'polypeptide(L)'
;MRDFVDILADRIAADPSLTEAGLAKAAGLDNSTIRQMIRHHRHPRIDTALKICRALGETVETFMSEQNDPVVSEVLLLLDQLEPAEKAMLLAAARGLRDAHQRDAEQSHGGPKVSQPS
;
A
#
# COMPACT_ATOMS: atom_id res chain seq x y z
N MET A 1 -2.45 4.80 4.29
CA MET A 1 -2.27 3.56 3.51
C MET A 1 -3.50 3.44 2.63
N ARG A 2 -3.34 3.56 1.30
CA ARG A 2 -4.47 3.38 0.36
C ARG A 2 -4.87 1.92 0.35
N ASP A 3 -6.16 1.63 0.40
CA ASP A 3 -6.64 0.26 0.38
C ASP A 3 -6.91 -0.23 -1.06
N PHE A 4 -7.21 -1.53 -1.20
CA PHE A 4 -7.45 -2.15 -2.50
C PHE A 4 -8.56 -1.45 -3.31
N VAL A 5 -9.60 -0.96 -2.63
CA VAL A 5 -10.76 -0.35 -3.28
C VAL A 5 -10.41 1.04 -3.80
N ASP A 6 -9.62 1.82 -3.03
CA ASP A 6 -9.09 3.12 -3.49
C ASP A 6 -8.27 2.96 -4.78
N ILE A 7 -7.30 2.02 -4.77
CA ILE A 7 -6.43 1.76 -5.92
C ILE A 7 -7.25 1.33 -7.14
N LEU A 8 -8.25 0.47 -6.92
CA LEU A 8 -9.13 0.01 -8.00
C LEU A 8 -9.97 1.15 -8.59
N ALA A 9 -10.50 2.04 -7.75
CA ALA A 9 -11.29 3.18 -8.20
C ALA A 9 -10.43 4.16 -9.02
N ASP A 10 -9.21 4.47 -8.55
CA ASP A 10 -8.26 5.33 -9.26
C ASP A 10 -7.87 4.73 -10.61
N ARG A 11 -7.59 3.41 -10.67
CA ARG A 11 -7.22 2.74 -11.92
C ARG A 11 -8.33 2.79 -12.96
N ILE A 12 -9.58 2.56 -12.55
CA ILE A 12 -10.76 2.66 -13.43
C ILE A 12 -10.98 4.12 -13.88
N ALA A 13 -10.76 5.09 -13.01
CA ALA A 13 -10.87 6.51 -13.38
C ALA A 13 -9.76 6.96 -14.35
N ALA A 14 -8.56 6.39 -14.25
CA ALA A 14 -7.41 6.75 -15.07
C ALA A 14 -7.43 6.13 -16.48
N ASP A 15 -8.13 5.00 -16.70
CA ASP A 15 -8.22 4.31 -17.98
C ASP A 15 -9.67 4.33 -18.53
N PRO A 16 -9.98 5.19 -19.52
CA PRO A 16 -11.32 5.28 -20.11
C PRO A 16 -11.82 4.00 -20.79
N SER A 17 -10.92 3.05 -21.11
CA SER A 17 -11.28 1.77 -21.70
C SER A 17 -11.69 0.73 -20.65
N LEU A 18 -11.34 0.97 -19.39
CA LEU A 18 -11.68 0.12 -18.26
C LEU A 18 -12.98 0.58 -17.64
N THR A 19 -13.98 -0.31 -17.59
CA THR A 19 -15.27 -0.02 -16.94
C THR A 19 -15.51 -1.01 -15.81
N GLU A 20 -16.19 -0.58 -14.74
CA GLU A 20 -16.52 -1.45 -13.60
C GLU A 20 -17.23 -2.73 -14.04
N ALA A 21 -18.19 -2.61 -14.97
CA ALA A 21 -18.95 -3.74 -15.50
C ALA A 21 -18.11 -4.63 -16.42
N GLY A 22 -17.28 -4.03 -17.29
CA GLY A 22 -16.37 -4.77 -18.16
C GLY A 22 -15.34 -5.58 -17.37
N LEU A 23 -14.76 -4.96 -16.33
CA LEU A 23 -13.80 -5.62 -15.44
C LEU A 23 -14.46 -6.72 -14.60
N ALA A 24 -15.67 -6.48 -14.07
CA ALA A 24 -16.42 -7.50 -13.33
C ALA A 24 -16.67 -8.74 -14.21
N LYS A 25 -17.08 -8.53 -15.47
CA LYS A 25 -17.28 -9.60 -16.44
C LYS A 25 -15.98 -10.35 -16.74
N ALA A 26 -14.88 -9.64 -16.97
CA ALA A 26 -13.57 -10.26 -17.22
C ALA A 26 -13.07 -11.07 -16.01
N ALA A 27 -13.39 -10.64 -14.78
CA ALA A 27 -13.06 -11.32 -13.54
C ALA A 27 -14.02 -12.49 -13.18
N GLY A 28 -15.08 -12.73 -13.97
CA GLY A 28 -16.10 -13.73 -13.67
C GLY A 28 -16.90 -13.41 -12.41
N LEU A 29 -17.21 -12.13 -12.19
CA LEU A 29 -17.99 -11.61 -11.08
C LEU A 29 -19.35 -11.09 -11.59
N ASP A 30 -20.31 -10.91 -10.68
CA ASP A 30 -21.56 -10.23 -11.02
C ASP A 30 -21.28 -8.79 -11.46
N ASN A 31 -22.00 -8.32 -12.48
CA ASN A 31 -21.82 -6.97 -13.07
C ASN A 31 -21.95 -5.80 -12.07
N SER A 32 -22.56 -6.03 -10.91
CA SER A 32 -22.66 -5.02 -9.84
C SER A 32 -21.55 -5.10 -8.80
N THR A 33 -20.73 -6.15 -8.79
CA THR A 33 -19.77 -6.43 -7.71
C THR A 33 -18.79 -5.29 -7.51
N ILE A 34 -18.06 -4.91 -8.57
CA ILE A 34 -17.02 -3.87 -8.50
C ILE A 34 -17.64 -2.51 -8.16
N ARG A 35 -18.75 -2.16 -8.81
CA ARG A 35 -19.52 -0.96 -8.50
C ARG A 35 -19.95 -0.87 -7.04
N GLN A 36 -20.49 -1.95 -6.47
CA GLN A 36 -20.88 -2.00 -5.07
C GLN A 36 -19.66 -1.94 -4.15
N MET A 37 -18.55 -2.57 -4.51
CA MET A 37 -17.30 -2.48 -3.77
C MET A 37 -16.82 -1.03 -3.67
N ILE A 38 -16.74 -0.32 -4.79
CA ILE A 38 -16.28 1.07 -4.83
C ILE A 38 -17.26 1.99 -4.09
N ARG A 39 -18.56 1.92 -4.44
CA ARG A 39 -19.61 2.78 -3.86
C ARG A 39 -19.71 2.66 -2.35
N HIS A 40 -19.56 1.45 -1.81
CA HIS A 40 -19.73 1.18 -0.39
C HIS A 40 -18.41 0.95 0.36
N HIS A 41 -17.26 1.17 -0.30
CA HIS A 41 -15.94 0.84 0.23
C HIS A 41 -15.90 -0.58 0.84
N ARG A 42 -16.52 -1.53 0.16
CA ARG A 42 -16.59 -2.92 0.63
C ARG A 42 -15.35 -3.66 0.16
N HIS A 43 -14.46 -3.96 1.09
CA HIS A 43 -13.26 -4.73 0.77
C HIS A 43 -13.59 -6.12 0.21
N PRO A 44 -12.90 -6.54 -0.86
CA PRO A 44 -13.06 -7.88 -1.41
C PRO A 44 -12.46 -8.92 -0.47
N ARG A 45 -12.92 -10.16 -0.60
CA ARG A 45 -12.15 -11.32 -0.11
C ARG A 45 -10.92 -11.52 -0.99
N ILE A 46 -9.93 -12.24 -0.46
CA ILE A 46 -8.69 -12.57 -1.19
C ILE A 46 -8.99 -13.19 -2.57
N ASP A 47 -9.90 -14.16 -2.65
CA ASP A 47 -10.28 -14.79 -3.92
C ASP A 47 -10.86 -13.80 -4.94
N THR A 48 -11.66 -12.83 -4.46
CA THR A 48 -12.23 -11.78 -5.31
C THR A 48 -11.15 -10.82 -5.78
N ALA A 49 -10.24 -10.41 -4.89
CA ALA A 49 -9.10 -9.56 -5.25
C ALA A 49 -8.21 -10.23 -6.31
N LEU A 50 -7.89 -11.52 -6.13
CA LEU A 50 -7.11 -12.31 -7.09
C LEU A 50 -7.78 -12.38 -8.47
N LYS A 51 -9.10 -12.59 -8.52
CA LYS A 51 -9.86 -12.59 -9.79
C LYS A 51 -9.80 -11.25 -10.51
N ILE A 52 -9.94 -10.15 -9.76
CA ILE A 52 -9.86 -8.79 -10.32
C ILE A 52 -8.45 -8.52 -10.86
N CYS A 53 -7.40 -8.80 -10.07
CA CYS A 53 -6.01 -8.59 -10.52
C CYS A 53 -5.69 -9.43 -11.76
N ARG A 54 -6.12 -10.69 -11.79
CA ARG A 54 -5.95 -11.55 -12.96
C ARG A 54 -6.64 -11.00 -14.20
N ALA A 55 -7.82 -10.41 -14.06
CA ALA A 55 -8.53 -9.77 -15.17
C ALA A 55 -7.84 -8.50 -15.67
N LEU A 56 -7.10 -7.81 -14.80
CA LEU A 56 -6.21 -6.69 -15.15
C LEU A 56 -4.86 -7.16 -15.73
N GLY A 57 -4.57 -8.46 -15.68
CA GLY A 57 -3.30 -9.02 -16.17
C GLY A 57 -2.13 -8.91 -15.18
N GLU A 58 -2.41 -8.64 -13.90
CA GLU A 58 -1.40 -8.40 -12.86
C GLU A 58 -1.60 -9.33 -11.64
N THR A 59 -0.60 -9.39 -10.76
CA THR A 59 -0.71 -10.08 -9.46
C THR A 59 -1.20 -9.12 -8.37
N VAL A 60 -1.68 -9.66 -7.25
CA VAL A 60 -2.12 -8.83 -6.11
C VAL A 60 -0.94 -8.04 -5.53
N GLU A 61 0.26 -8.62 -5.50
CA GLU A 61 1.47 -7.96 -5.03
C GLU A 61 1.81 -6.75 -5.89
N THR A 62 1.68 -6.87 -7.22
CA THR A 62 1.92 -5.76 -8.17
C THR A 62 0.82 -4.71 -8.06
N PHE A 63 -0.43 -5.14 -7.99
CA PHE A 63 -1.58 -4.24 -7.84
C PHE A 63 -1.51 -3.43 -6.53
N MET A 64 -1.04 -4.06 -5.45
CA MET A 64 -0.87 -3.39 -4.16
C MET A 64 0.46 -2.64 -4.05
N SER A 65 1.47 -2.95 -4.88
CA SER A 65 2.73 -2.18 -4.92
C SER A 65 2.56 -0.84 -5.65
N GLU A 66 1.55 -0.71 -6.53
CA GLU A 66 1.07 0.57 -7.06
C GLU A 66 0.56 1.57 -5.99
N GLN A 67 0.61 1.20 -4.71
CA GLN A 67 0.61 2.17 -3.62
C GLN A 67 1.64 3.31 -3.80
N ASN A 68 2.68 3.14 -4.64
CA ASN A 68 3.63 4.13 -5.19
C ASN A 68 3.50 5.54 -4.62
N ASP A 69 4.00 5.69 -3.40
CA ASP A 69 4.50 6.95 -2.90
C ASP A 69 5.64 7.38 -3.86
N PRO A 70 5.54 8.56 -4.50
CA PRO A 70 6.56 9.00 -5.46
C PRO A 70 7.97 9.00 -4.86
N VAL A 71 8.09 9.23 -3.54
CA VAL A 71 9.35 9.16 -2.82
C VAL A 71 9.85 7.72 -2.72
N VAL A 72 8.98 6.75 -2.44
CA VAL A 72 9.37 5.33 -2.37
C VAL A 72 9.77 4.82 -3.75
N SER A 73 9.02 5.18 -4.80
CA SER A 73 9.36 4.81 -6.17
C SER A 73 10.71 5.39 -6.60
N GLU A 74 10.98 6.66 -6.27
CA GLU A 74 12.27 7.30 -6.55
C GLU A 74 13.41 6.65 -5.76
N VAL A 75 13.21 6.32 -4.48
CA VAL A 75 14.19 5.62 -3.64
C VAL A 75 14.55 4.25 -4.25
N LEU A 76 13.56 3.47 -4.70
CA LEU A 76 13.81 2.16 -5.32
C LEU A 76 14.58 2.28 -6.65
N LEU A 77 14.29 3.31 -7.44
CA LEU A 77 14.98 3.56 -8.71
C LEU A 77 16.44 3.99 -8.48
N LEU A 78 16.70 4.85 -7.49
CA LEU A 78 18.05 5.25 -7.13
C LEU A 78 18.84 4.10 -6.49
N LEU A 79 18.18 3.26 -5.69
CA LEU A 79 18.82 2.12 -5.03
C LEU A 79 19.47 1.17 -6.03
N ASP A 80 18.84 0.94 -7.19
CA ASP A 80 19.40 0.04 -8.22
C ASP A 80 20.74 0.54 -8.77
N GLN A 81 20.92 1.87 -8.82
CA GLN A 81 22.10 2.55 -9.36
C GLN A 81 23.26 2.63 -8.35
N LEU A 82 23.03 2.29 -7.08
CA LEU A 82 24.06 2.39 -6.04
C LEU A 82 25.01 1.19 -6.02
N GLU A 83 26.27 1.49 -5.72
CA GLU A 83 27.30 0.49 -5.45
C GLU A 83 27.03 -0.24 -4.12
N PRO A 84 27.58 -1.46 -3.92
CA PRO A 84 27.35 -2.23 -2.69
C PRO A 84 27.70 -1.48 -1.40
N ALA A 85 28.77 -0.68 -1.41
CA ALA A 85 29.17 0.13 -0.27
C ALA A 85 28.15 1.24 0.05
N GLU A 86 27.57 1.86 -0.97
CA GLU A 86 26.57 2.92 -0.85
C GLU A 86 25.24 2.36 -0.34
N LYS A 87 24.84 1.18 -0.85
CA LYS A 87 23.68 0.43 -0.32
C LYS A 87 23.84 0.11 1.17
N ALA A 88 25.05 -0.28 1.59
CA ALA A 88 25.34 -0.54 3.01
C ALA A 88 25.24 0.73 3.87
N MET A 89 25.72 1.88 3.37
CA MET A 89 25.59 3.17 4.04
C MET A 89 24.12 3.59 4.18
N LEU A 90 23.32 3.47 3.12
CA LEU A 90 21.89 3.78 3.14
C LEU A 90 21.14 2.90 4.15
N LEU A 91 21.45 1.60 4.18
CA LEU A 91 20.87 0.67 5.15
C LEU A 91 21.20 1.05 6.60
N ALA A 92 22.44 1.47 6.87
CA ALA A 92 22.85 1.92 8.20
C ALA A 92 22.09 3.18 8.63
N ALA A 93 21.93 4.15 7.73
CA ALA A 93 21.15 5.37 7.99
C ALA A 93 19.67 5.06 8.26
N ALA A 94 19.04 4.22 7.43
CA ALA A 94 17.64 3.81 7.61
C ALA A 94 17.41 3.11 8.96
N ARG A 95 18.35 2.26 9.40
CA ARG A 95 18.32 1.64 10.74
C ARG A 95 18.40 2.69 11.84
N GLY A 96 19.32 3.65 11.73
CA GLY A 96 19.45 4.75 12.70
C GLY A 96 18.16 5.56 12.88
N LEU A 97 17.49 5.90 11.78
CA LEU A 97 16.20 6.61 11.80
C LEU A 97 15.09 5.79 12.48
N ARG A 98 14.99 4.50 12.14
CA ARG A 98 14.03 3.57 12.77
C ARG A 98 14.24 3.51 14.28
N ASP A 99 15.48 3.32 14.72
CA ASP A 99 15.82 3.16 16.13
C ASP A 99 15.62 4.48 16.91
N ALA A 100 15.76 5.64 16.25
CA ALA A 100 15.39 6.93 16.82
C ALA A 100 13.86 7.04 17.04
N HIS A 101 13.04 6.74 16.03
CA HIS A 101 11.58 6.77 16.14
C HIS A 101 11.05 5.81 17.21
N GLN A 102 11.68 4.64 17.37
CA GLN A 102 11.31 3.68 18.42
C GLN A 102 11.58 4.25 19.83
N ARG A 103 12.72 4.91 20.03
CA ARG A 103 13.05 5.56 21.31
C ARG A 103 12.11 6.72 21.64
N ASP A 104 11.73 7.50 20.64
CA ASP A 104 10.79 8.61 20.83
C ASP A 104 9.39 8.08 21.18
N ALA A 105 8.96 6.98 20.56
CA ALA A 105 7.71 6.31 20.89
C ALA A 105 7.73 5.76 22.33
N GLU A 106 8.83 5.14 22.77
CA GLU A 106 9.00 4.62 24.14
C GLU A 106 9.03 5.74 25.20
N GLN A 107 9.67 6.88 24.91
CA GLN A 107 9.70 8.04 25.82
C GLN A 107 8.35 8.76 25.88
N SER A 108 7.58 8.79 24.79
CA SER A 108 6.24 9.40 24.75
C SER A 108 5.18 8.61 25.54
N HIS A 109 5.40 7.30 25.78
CA HIS A 109 4.52 6.45 26.60
C HIS A 109 4.96 6.34 28.08
N GLY A 110 6.04 7.02 28.47
CA GLY A 110 6.62 7.02 29.81
C GLY A 110 6.46 8.35 30.56
N GLY A 111 5.24 8.90 30.64
CA GLY A 111 4.96 10.06 31.50
C GLY A 111 5.17 9.73 32.99
N PRO A 112 5.69 10.65 33.82
CA PRO A 112 6.20 10.32 35.15
C PRO A 112 5.07 9.93 36.11
N LYS A 113 5.21 8.76 36.77
CA LYS A 113 4.48 8.48 38.02
C LYS A 113 4.95 9.47 39.08
N VAL A 114 4.19 10.54 39.26
CA VAL A 114 4.33 11.44 40.39
C VAL A 114 3.96 10.64 41.65
N SER A 115 4.97 10.18 42.37
CA SER A 115 4.83 9.68 43.73
C SER A 115 4.35 10.83 44.62
N GLN A 116 3.11 10.77 45.10
CA GLN A 116 2.68 11.58 46.24
C GLN A 116 3.21 10.93 47.53
N PRO A 117 3.87 11.68 48.42
CA PRO A 117 4.19 11.18 49.75
C PRO A 117 2.92 11.26 50.63
N SER A 118 2.70 10.24 51.43
CA SER A 118 1.80 10.27 52.59
C SER A 118 2.58 9.84 53.82
#